data_AF-A0A3P8PR38-F1
#
_entry.id   AF-A0A3P8PR38-F1
#
_cell.length_a   1.000
_cell.length_b   1.000
_cell.length_c   1.000
_cell.angle_alpha   90.00
_cell.angle_beta   90.00
_cell.angle_gamma   90.00
#
_symmetry.space_group_name_H-M   'P 1'
#
loop_
_entity.id
_entity.type
_entity.pdbx_description
1 polymer ?
#
loop_
_entity_poly.entity_id
_entity_poly.type
_entity_poly.pdbx_seq_one_letter_code
_entity_poly.pdbx_strand_id
1 'polypeptide(L)'
;MLHAAARLRREVRVREEDNLYHCVAWCILGYDGSWERLPKTDNYNLEHDIKKEIVDTHGNMWSVDLQKMEARSRLARKTKLKRLENHSDFTLPLYWDNMASGENLKVVALEPSSSEYLKVKAAFTQTVQKNILKIERLQNVHLRQSYEVQKKKLSEKNRQEGGARERLLYHGTSQDSCESIIRNGFNRSFSGKHGNYPLIQSTLISMIT
;
A
#
# COMPACT_ATOMS: atom_id res chain seq x y z
N MET A 1 -4.50 46.25 7.21
CA MET A 1 -5.50 45.33 6.63
C MET A 1 -4.90 44.27 5.69
N LEU A 2 -4.00 44.61 4.75
CA LEU A 2 -3.40 43.64 3.81
C LEU A 2 -2.65 42.45 4.46
N HIS A 3 -1.89 42.70 5.53
CA HIS A 3 -1.16 41.63 6.24
C HIS A 3 -2.08 40.61 6.93
N ALA A 4 -3.22 41.07 7.49
CA ALA A 4 -4.20 40.19 8.11
C ALA A 4 -4.88 39.28 7.08
N ALA A 5 -5.26 39.83 5.93
CA ALA A 5 -5.85 39.05 4.83
C ALA A 5 -4.86 38.02 4.25
N ALA A 6 -3.58 38.38 4.09
CA ALA A 6 -2.55 37.47 3.62
C ALA A 6 -2.23 36.35 4.63
N ARG A 7 -2.31 36.64 5.93
CA ARG A 7 -2.19 35.64 6.98
C ARG A 7 -3.36 34.66 6.95
N LEU A 8 -4.59 35.18 6.90
CA LEU A 8 -5.80 34.35 6.88
C LEU A 8 -5.83 33.40 5.68
N ARG A 9 -5.46 33.89 4.48
CA ARG A 9 -5.35 33.03 3.28
C ARG A 9 -4.36 31.89 3.45
N ARG A 10 -3.21 32.14 4.08
CA ARG A 10 -2.22 31.09 4.36
C ARG A 10 -2.74 30.06 5.35
N GLU A 11 -3.42 30.50 6.41
CA GLU A 11 -4.01 29.60 7.42
C GLU A 11 -5.12 28.72 6.82
N VAL A 12 -5.97 29.29 5.96
CA VAL A 12 -6.98 28.53 5.20
C VAL A 12 -6.31 27.49 4.31
N ARG A 13 -5.30 27.90 3.53
CA ARG A 13 -4.56 27.00 2.64
C ARG A 13 -3.92 25.82 3.39
N VAL A 14 -3.25 26.08 4.51
CA VAL A 14 -2.64 25.00 5.33
C VAL A 14 -3.70 24.01 5.81
N ARG A 15 -4.85 24.49 6.25
CA ARG A 15 -5.96 23.63 6.68
C ARG A 15 -6.50 22.76 5.54
N GLU A 16 -6.67 23.33 4.35
CA GLU A 16 -7.11 22.57 3.18
C GLU A 16 -6.07 21.52 2.76
N GLU A 17 -4.78 21.86 2.79
CA GLU A 17 -3.67 20.92 2.58
C GLU A 17 -3.72 19.76 3.58
N ASP A 18 -3.89 20.06 4.86
CA ASP A 18 -3.99 19.04 5.92
C ASP A 18 -5.18 18.11 5.75
N ASN A 19 -6.36 18.67 5.46
CA ASN A 19 -7.58 17.89 5.25
C ASN A 19 -7.46 16.99 4.02
N LEU A 20 -6.98 17.53 2.90
CA LEU A 20 -6.76 16.75 1.69
C LEU A 20 -5.71 15.67 1.92
N TYR A 21 -4.65 15.96 2.67
CA TYR A 21 -3.59 15.01 2.98
C TYR A 21 -4.06 13.87 3.91
N HIS A 22 -5.24 13.94 4.50
CA HIS A 22 -5.82 12.76 5.14
C HIS A 22 -6.49 11.83 4.11
N CYS A 23 -7.19 12.42 3.13
CA CYS A 23 -8.07 11.70 2.22
C CYS A 23 -7.41 11.28 0.89
N VAL A 24 -6.42 12.02 0.39
CA VAL A 24 -5.82 11.77 -0.93
C VAL A 24 -4.30 11.73 -0.85
N ALA A 25 -3.72 10.63 -1.32
CA ALA A 25 -2.28 10.44 -1.41
C ALA A 25 -1.84 10.36 -2.87
N TRP A 26 -1.15 11.40 -3.33
CA TRP A 26 -0.29 11.33 -4.50
C TRP A 26 1.03 10.69 -4.13
N CYS A 27 1.44 9.71 -4.92
CA CYS A 27 2.62 8.91 -4.68
C CYS A 27 3.53 8.87 -5.91
N ILE A 28 4.82 8.78 -5.65
CA ILE A 28 5.88 8.61 -6.63
C ILE A 28 6.63 7.31 -6.35
N LEU A 29 6.98 6.57 -7.40
CA LEU A 29 7.72 5.32 -7.24
C LEU A 29 9.21 5.62 -7.06
N GLY A 30 9.76 5.22 -5.92
CA GLY A 30 11.19 5.30 -5.62
C GLY A 30 12.02 4.30 -6.43
N TYR A 31 13.34 4.51 -6.45
CA TYR A 31 14.27 3.64 -7.19
C TYR A 31 14.40 2.23 -6.59
N ASP A 32 14.07 2.07 -5.30
CA ASP A 32 14.02 0.80 -4.58
C ASP A 32 12.71 -0.01 -4.88
N GLY A 33 11.82 0.59 -5.67
CA GLY A 33 10.51 0.07 -6.02
C GLY A 33 9.45 0.27 -4.94
N SER A 34 9.70 1.13 -3.95
CA SER A 34 8.72 1.49 -2.92
C SER A 34 7.93 2.73 -3.34
N TRP A 35 6.63 2.73 -3.05
CA TRP A 35 5.80 3.92 -3.27
C TRP A 35 5.98 4.91 -2.12
N GLU A 36 6.33 6.14 -2.45
CA GLU A 36 6.47 7.23 -1.49
C GLU A 36 5.37 8.26 -1.68
N ARG A 37 4.85 8.79 -0.58
CA ARG A 37 3.84 9.85 -0.61
C ARG A 37 4.52 11.21 -0.81
N LEU A 38 3.96 12.02 -1.70
CA LEU A 38 4.45 13.38 -1.91
C LEU A 38 4.28 14.26 -0.66
N PRO A 39 5.08 15.33 -0.52
CA PRO A 39 4.84 16.38 0.48
C PRO A 39 3.44 16.99 0.35
N LYS A 40 2.88 17.51 1.46
CA LYS A 40 1.51 18.06 1.53
C LYS A 40 1.21 19.08 0.43
N THR A 41 2.12 20.02 0.24
CA THR A 41 1.97 21.11 -0.72
C THR A 41 1.93 20.59 -2.16
N ASP A 42 2.83 19.69 -2.53
CA ASP A 42 2.85 19.11 -3.89
C ASP A 42 1.69 18.14 -4.13
N ASN A 43 1.30 17.38 -3.10
CA ASN A 43 0.09 16.55 -3.13
C ASN A 43 -1.15 17.42 -3.42
N TYR A 44 -1.30 18.54 -2.72
CA TYR A 44 -2.39 19.48 -2.97
C TYR A 44 -2.32 20.11 -4.36
N ASN A 45 -1.14 20.54 -4.78
CA ASN A 45 -0.95 21.20 -6.07
C ASN A 45 -1.30 20.27 -7.24
N LEU A 46 -0.94 18.99 -7.16
CA LEU A 46 -1.32 18.01 -8.18
C LEU A 46 -2.83 17.73 -8.18
N GLU A 47 -3.44 17.57 -7.01
CA GLU A 47 -4.87 17.27 -6.93
C GLU A 47 -5.73 18.38 -7.54
N HIS A 48 -5.33 19.64 -7.36
CA HIS A 48 -6.06 20.80 -7.85
C HIS A 48 -5.55 21.33 -9.20
N ASP A 49 -4.65 20.59 -9.86
CA ASP A 49 -3.99 21.00 -11.10
C ASP A 49 -3.38 22.41 -11.09
N ILE A 50 -2.77 22.80 -9.97
CA ILE A 50 -2.16 24.12 -9.79
C ILE A 50 -0.77 24.18 -10.44
N LYS A 51 -0.01 23.10 -10.32
CA LYS A 51 1.37 23.03 -10.78
C LYS A 51 1.69 21.64 -11.33
N LYS A 52 2.32 21.59 -12.50
CA LYS A 52 2.82 20.34 -13.13
C LYS A 52 4.25 19.99 -12.73
N GLU A 53 4.79 20.63 -11.71
CA GLU A 53 6.10 20.29 -11.15
C GLU A 53 5.92 19.98 -9.67
N ILE A 54 6.59 18.93 -9.20
CA ILE A 54 6.56 18.48 -7.82
C ILE A 54 7.96 18.28 -7.28
N VAL A 55 8.06 18.25 -5.96
CA VAL A 55 9.25 17.82 -5.24
C VAL A 55 8.93 16.51 -4.51
N ASP A 56 9.80 15.51 -4.64
CA ASP A 56 9.65 14.25 -3.88
C ASP A 56 10.13 14.40 -2.43
N THR A 57 10.05 13.33 -1.64
CA THR A 57 10.46 13.36 -0.22
C THR A 57 11.96 13.59 -0.03
N HIS A 58 12.76 13.39 -1.08
CA HIS A 58 14.21 13.55 -1.10
C HIS A 58 14.67 14.91 -1.65
N GLY A 59 13.72 15.79 -1.98
CA GLY A 59 14.03 17.11 -2.53
C GLY A 59 14.29 17.13 -4.04
N ASN A 60 14.08 16.03 -4.77
CA ASN A 60 14.26 16.03 -6.22
C ASN A 60 13.05 16.64 -6.92
N MET A 61 13.32 17.45 -7.95
CA MET A 61 12.29 18.06 -8.77
C MET A 61 11.88 17.18 -9.95
N TRP A 62 10.58 17.10 -10.19
CA TRP A 62 9.97 16.31 -11.26
C TRP A 62 8.93 17.12 -12.04
N SER A 63 8.93 16.99 -13.36
CA SER A 63 7.84 17.44 -14.22
C SER A 63 6.83 16.32 -14.43
N VAL A 64 5.55 16.59 -14.27
CA VAL A 64 4.47 15.60 -14.20
C VAL A 64 3.66 15.56 -15.50
N ASP A 65 3.44 14.35 -16.00
CA ASP A 65 2.50 14.02 -17.07
C ASP A 65 1.33 13.21 -16.46
N LEU A 66 0.24 13.90 -16.13
CA LEU A 66 -0.95 13.27 -15.52
C LEU A 66 -1.70 12.33 -16.47
N GLN A 67 -1.56 12.50 -17.79
CA GLN A 67 -2.20 11.60 -18.75
C GLN A 67 -1.53 10.24 -18.73
N LYS A 68 -0.20 10.21 -18.57
CA LYS A 68 0.58 8.97 -18.47
C LYS A 68 0.74 8.47 -17.04
N MET A 69 0.36 9.27 -16.05
CA MET A 69 0.67 9.03 -14.64
C MET A 69 2.18 8.79 -14.45
N GLU A 70 2.99 9.67 -15.04
CA GLU A 70 4.46 9.60 -15.00
C GLU A 70 5.05 10.94 -14.55
N ALA A 71 6.22 10.86 -13.92
CA ALA A 71 7.07 11.99 -13.57
C ALA A 71 8.41 11.86 -14.29
N ARG A 72 8.95 12.99 -14.77
CA ARG A 72 10.24 13.07 -15.44
C ARG A 72 11.18 14.02 -14.70
N SER A 73 12.38 13.55 -14.38
CA SER A 73 13.41 14.40 -13.79
C SER A 73 14.10 15.26 -14.84
N ARG A 74 14.87 16.26 -14.40
CA ARG A 74 15.71 17.09 -15.28
C ARG A 74 16.72 16.27 -16.10
N LEU A 75 17.12 15.09 -15.61
CA LEU A 75 18.02 14.16 -16.28
C LEU A 75 17.29 13.16 -17.19
N ALA A 76 16.05 13.46 -17.57
CA ALA A 76 15.17 12.62 -18.40
C ALA A 76 14.86 11.22 -17.83
N ARG A 77 15.14 10.98 -16.53
CA ARG A 77 14.71 9.75 -15.86
C ARG A 77 13.20 9.81 -15.66
N LYS A 78 12.52 8.70 -15.93
CA LYS A 78 11.07 8.56 -15.73
C LYS A 78 10.78 7.73 -14.49
N THR A 79 9.69 8.06 -13.81
CA THR A 79 9.12 7.22 -12.76
C THR A 79 7.60 7.28 -12.82
N LYS A 80 6.94 6.32 -12.17
CA LYS A 80 5.49 6.21 -12.12
C LYS A 80 4.92 7.07 -11.00
N LEU A 81 3.73 7.59 -11.24
CA LEU A 81 2.89 8.26 -10.26
C LEU A 81 1.63 7.43 -10.00
N LYS A 82 1.04 7.67 -8.84
CA LYS A 82 -0.24 7.08 -8.47
C LYS A 82 -1.01 8.05 -7.58
N ARG A 83 -2.33 8.09 -7.73
CA ARG A 83 -3.26 8.78 -6.83
C ARG A 83 -4.08 7.74 -6.09
N LEU A 84 -3.97 7.72 -4.76
CA LEU A 84 -4.77 6.88 -3.87
C LEU A 84 -5.79 7.73 -3.11
N GLU A 85 -6.99 7.19 -2.97
CA GLU A 85 -8.04 7.77 -2.15
C GLU A 85 -8.23 6.91 -0.90
N ASN A 86 -8.00 7.51 0.26
CA ASN A 86 -8.15 6.87 1.54
C ASN A 86 -9.61 6.86 1.98
N HIS A 87 -9.95 5.91 2.84
CA HIS A 87 -11.21 5.98 3.58
C HIS A 87 -11.09 7.03 4.69
N SER A 88 -12.22 7.61 5.11
CA SER A 88 -12.26 8.66 6.13
C SER A 88 -11.58 8.27 7.44
N ASP A 89 -11.63 6.98 7.79
CA ASP A 89 -11.13 6.38 9.03
C ASP A 89 -9.85 5.56 8.83
N PHE A 90 -9.37 5.38 7.59
CA PHE A 90 -8.24 4.50 7.31
C PHE A 90 -7.40 4.93 6.10
N THR A 91 -6.12 5.13 6.36
CA THR A 91 -5.10 5.35 5.33
C THR A 91 -4.70 4.03 4.69
N LEU A 92 -4.93 3.91 3.39
CA LEU A 92 -4.57 2.70 2.65
C LEU A 92 -3.05 2.58 2.53
N PRO A 93 -2.50 1.35 2.54
CA PRO A 93 -1.07 1.15 2.30
C PRO A 93 -0.66 1.67 0.92
N LEU A 94 0.44 2.43 0.85
CA LEU A 94 0.86 3.09 -0.39
C LEU A 94 1.20 2.13 -1.53
N TYR A 95 1.53 0.87 -1.23
CA TYR A 95 1.84 -0.14 -2.24
C TYR A 95 0.59 -0.78 -2.87
N TRP A 96 -0.62 -0.49 -2.39
CA TRP A 96 -1.87 -0.98 -2.99
C TRP A 96 -2.19 -0.26 -4.30
N ASP A 97 -2.82 -0.96 -5.23
CA ASP A 97 -3.46 -0.35 -6.40
C ASP A 97 -4.75 0.35 -6.02
N ASN A 98 -5.15 1.29 -6.88
CA ASN A 98 -6.43 1.96 -6.78
C ASN A 98 -7.57 0.93 -6.81
N MET A 99 -8.52 1.09 -5.89
CA MET A 99 -9.76 0.34 -5.86
C MET A 99 -10.90 1.25 -6.33
N ALA A 100 -11.94 0.68 -6.93
CA ALA A 100 -13.12 1.44 -7.30
C ALA A 100 -13.84 1.97 -6.04
N SER A 101 -14.65 3.03 -6.19
CA SER A 101 -15.44 3.54 -5.07
C SER A 101 -16.37 2.44 -4.53
N GLY A 102 -16.28 2.17 -3.22
CA GLY A 102 -17.02 1.09 -2.55
C GLY A 102 -16.44 -0.32 -2.71
N GLU A 103 -15.35 -0.50 -3.47
CA GLU A 103 -14.64 -1.78 -3.56
C GLU A 103 -13.81 -2.02 -2.29
N ASN A 104 -14.14 -3.08 -1.54
CA ASN A 104 -13.46 -3.42 -0.28
C ASN A 104 -12.49 -4.61 -0.41
N LEU A 105 -12.53 -5.32 -1.54
CA LEU A 105 -11.67 -6.47 -1.83
C LEU A 105 -11.23 -6.42 -3.28
N LYS A 106 -9.92 -6.37 -3.50
CA LYS A 106 -9.30 -6.50 -4.83
C LYS A 106 -8.15 -7.51 -4.79
N VAL A 107 -8.09 -8.36 -5.81
CA VAL A 107 -6.98 -9.31 -6.03
C VAL A 107 -6.16 -8.81 -7.20
N VAL A 108 -4.89 -8.51 -6.97
CA VAL A 108 -4.00 -7.92 -7.99
C VAL A 108 -2.92 -8.92 -8.36
N ALA A 109 -2.90 -9.37 -9.61
CA ALA A 109 -1.78 -10.12 -10.16
C ALA A 109 -0.54 -9.23 -10.26
N LEU A 110 0.55 -9.65 -9.62
CA LEU A 110 1.82 -8.92 -9.67
C LEU A 110 2.58 -9.28 -10.93
N GLU A 111 3.06 -8.26 -11.64
CA GLU A 111 3.92 -8.44 -12.80
C GLU A 111 5.24 -9.13 -12.40
N PRO A 112 5.69 -10.19 -13.10
CA PRO A 112 6.92 -10.90 -12.78
C PRO A 112 8.18 -10.02 -12.74
N SER A 113 8.17 -8.90 -13.46
CA SER A 113 9.25 -7.90 -13.51
C SER A 113 9.19 -6.86 -12.38
N SER A 114 8.11 -6.82 -11.60
CA SER A 114 7.94 -5.86 -10.52
C SER A 114 8.87 -6.15 -9.33
N SER A 115 9.35 -5.09 -8.67
CA SER A 115 10.20 -5.20 -7.47
C SER A 115 9.53 -6.03 -6.38
N GLU A 116 8.22 -5.85 -6.18
CA GLU A 116 7.44 -6.62 -5.22
C GLU A 116 7.43 -8.11 -5.55
N TYR A 117 7.05 -8.50 -6.77
CA TYR A 117 7.06 -9.90 -7.20
C TYR A 117 8.43 -10.56 -6.95
N LEU A 118 9.51 -9.88 -7.36
CA LEU A 118 10.87 -10.39 -7.19
C LEU A 118 11.23 -10.56 -5.71
N LYS A 119 10.85 -9.61 -4.84
CA LYS A 119 11.04 -9.71 -3.38
C LYS A 119 10.27 -10.90 -2.80
N VAL A 120 8.99 -11.07 -3.15
CA VAL A 120 8.16 -12.20 -2.69
C VAL A 120 8.75 -13.53 -3.15
N LYS A 121 9.06 -13.64 -4.44
CA LYS A 121 9.63 -14.84 -5.05
C LYS A 121 10.94 -15.22 -4.35
N ALA A 122 11.86 -14.26 -4.19
CA ALA A 122 13.14 -14.51 -3.55
C ALA A 122 12.94 -15.06 -2.13
N ALA A 123 12.12 -14.41 -1.30
CA ALA A 123 11.83 -14.85 0.07
C ALA A 123 11.15 -16.23 0.12
N PHE A 124 10.25 -16.54 -0.83
CA PHE A 124 9.57 -17.84 -0.88
C PHE A 124 10.53 -18.96 -1.29
N THR A 125 11.37 -18.73 -2.30
CA THR A 125 12.30 -19.73 -2.81
C THR A 125 13.46 -20.06 -1.87
N GLN A 126 13.70 -19.24 -0.84
CA GLN A 126 14.67 -19.55 0.22
C GLN A 126 14.28 -20.78 1.03
N THR A 127 12.99 -21.03 1.21
CA THR A 127 12.49 -22.14 2.05
C THR A 127 11.67 -23.17 1.28
N VAL A 128 11.15 -22.81 0.11
CA VAL A 128 10.28 -23.69 -0.69
C VAL A 128 10.80 -23.83 -2.12
N GLN A 129 11.17 -25.06 -2.51
CA GLN A 129 11.63 -25.37 -3.86
C GLN A 129 10.45 -25.78 -4.76
N LYS A 130 9.60 -24.81 -5.12
CA LYS A 130 8.47 -25.02 -6.05
C LYS A 130 8.45 -23.98 -7.15
N ASN A 131 7.91 -24.37 -8.31
CA ASN A 131 7.66 -23.42 -9.38
C ASN A 131 6.52 -22.47 -8.98
N ILE A 132 6.71 -21.18 -9.23
CA ILE A 132 5.71 -20.14 -8.95
C ILE A 132 5.00 -19.81 -10.25
N LEU A 133 3.70 -20.06 -10.31
CA LEU A 133 2.87 -19.78 -11.48
C LEU A 133 2.42 -18.31 -11.52
N LYS A 134 2.00 -17.78 -10.37
CA LYS A 134 1.58 -16.39 -10.20
C LYS A 134 1.74 -15.95 -8.74
N ILE A 135 1.79 -14.65 -8.51
CA ILE A 135 1.75 -14.04 -7.19
C ILE A 135 0.67 -12.96 -7.24
N GLU A 136 -0.25 -13.00 -6.30
CA GLU A 136 -1.38 -12.07 -6.22
C GLU A 136 -1.36 -11.34 -4.88
N ARG A 137 -1.40 -10.01 -4.91
CA ARG A 137 -1.62 -9.19 -3.71
C ARG A 137 -3.11 -9.14 -3.40
N LEU A 138 -3.44 -9.32 -2.13
CA LEU A 138 -4.79 -9.17 -1.61
C LEU A 138 -4.96 -7.80 -0.97
N GLN A 139 -5.95 -7.04 -1.43
CA GLN A 139 -6.30 -5.72 -0.91
C GLN A 139 -7.69 -5.81 -0.29
N ASN A 140 -7.76 -6.23 0.98
CA ASN A 140 -9.01 -6.30 1.74
C ASN A 140 -9.01 -5.21 2.82
N VAL A 141 -9.82 -4.16 2.63
CA VAL A 141 -9.84 -2.97 3.49
C VAL A 141 -10.16 -3.33 4.94
N HIS A 142 -11.23 -4.09 5.16
CA HIS A 142 -11.70 -4.45 6.51
C HIS A 142 -10.72 -5.36 7.25
N LEU A 143 -10.13 -6.33 6.55
CA LEU A 143 -9.11 -7.20 7.16
C LEU A 143 -7.85 -6.41 7.48
N ARG A 144 -7.40 -5.51 6.60
CA ARG A 144 -6.23 -4.66 6.85
C ARG A 144 -6.47 -3.70 8.02
N GLN A 145 -7.63 -3.05 8.08
CA GLN A 145 -8.02 -2.19 9.21
C GLN A 145 -7.99 -2.97 10.53
N SER A 146 -8.63 -4.14 10.55
CA SER A 146 -8.68 -5.01 11.73
C SER A 146 -7.27 -5.44 12.16
N TYR A 147 -6.42 -5.77 11.19
CA TYR A 147 -5.03 -6.14 11.41
C TYR A 147 -4.24 -5.02 12.10
N GLU A 148 -4.30 -3.79 11.59
CA GLU A 148 -3.60 -2.65 12.17
C GLU A 148 -4.03 -2.35 13.62
N VAL A 149 -5.33 -2.45 13.90
CA VAL A 149 -5.86 -2.28 15.26
C VAL A 149 -5.28 -3.34 16.20
N GLN A 150 -5.25 -4.62 15.79
CA GLN A 150 -4.67 -5.68 16.62
C GLN A 150 -3.15 -5.53 16.77
N LYS A 151 -2.45 -5.15 15.69
CA LYS A 151 -1.01 -4.89 15.72
C LYS A 151 -0.66 -3.79 16.72
N LYS A 152 -1.39 -2.67 16.69
CA LYS A 152 -1.22 -1.58 17.65
C LYS A 152 -1.45 -2.06 19.09
N LYS A 153 -2.56 -2.75 19.34
CA LYS A 153 -2.89 -3.32 20.65
C LYS A 153 -1.79 -4.25 21.19
N LEU A 154 -1.27 -5.15 20.35
CA LEU A 154 -0.18 -6.04 20.72
C LEU A 154 1.13 -5.28 20.95
N SER A 155 1.43 -4.27 20.11
CA SER A 155 2.62 -3.45 20.27
C SER A 155 2.64 -2.66 21.58
N GLU A 156 1.48 -2.16 22.01
CA GLU A 156 1.34 -1.46 23.29
C GLU A 156 1.44 -2.42 24.48
N LYS A 157 0.77 -3.58 24.39
CA LYS A 157 0.82 -4.63 25.42
C LYS A 157 2.24 -5.15 25.65
N ASN A 158 2.98 -5.40 24.57
CA ASN A 158 4.28 -6.04 24.60
C ASN A 158 5.42 -5.02 24.41
N ARG A 159 5.23 -3.76 24.82
CA ARG A 159 6.17 -2.66 24.55
C ARG A 159 7.61 -2.97 25.02
N GLN A 160 7.75 -3.67 26.15
CA GLN A 160 9.05 -4.06 26.72
C GLN A 160 9.63 -5.36 26.12
N GLU A 161 8.87 -6.09 25.30
CA GLU A 161 9.23 -7.40 24.73
C GLU A 161 9.46 -7.34 23.21
N GLY A 162 9.67 -6.13 22.66
CA GLY A 162 9.85 -5.92 21.22
C GLY A 162 8.54 -5.69 20.44
N GLY A 163 7.47 -5.26 21.11
CA GLY A 163 6.22 -4.82 20.49
C GLY A 163 5.42 -5.96 19.87
N ALA A 164 4.84 -5.75 18.69
CA ALA A 164 3.97 -6.72 18.04
C ALA A 164 4.68 -8.00 17.57
N ARG A 165 6.02 -7.96 17.41
CA ARG A 165 6.85 -9.08 16.91
C ARG A 165 6.30 -9.72 15.62
N GLU A 166 5.83 -8.87 14.72
CA GLU A 166 5.30 -9.25 13.40
C GLU A 166 6.32 -10.08 12.62
N ARG A 167 5.85 -11.14 11.94
CA ARG A 167 6.67 -12.01 11.12
C ARG A 167 5.95 -12.34 9.82
N LEU A 168 6.71 -12.40 8.74
CA LEU A 168 6.24 -12.94 7.47
C LEU A 168 6.29 -14.48 7.53
N LEU A 169 5.16 -15.13 7.31
CA LEU A 169 5.01 -16.59 7.34
C LEU A 169 4.20 -17.06 6.12
N TYR A 170 4.31 -18.37 5.82
CA TYR A 170 3.57 -19.00 4.73
C TYR A 170 2.45 -19.90 5.29
N HIS A 171 1.30 -19.90 4.61
CA HIS A 171 0.17 -20.75 4.95
C HIS A 171 -0.29 -21.51 3.70
N GLY A 172 -0.16 -22.84 3.72
CA GLY A 172 -0.73 -23.72 2.69
C GLY A 172 -2.19 -24.04 3.03
N THR A 173 -3.06 -24.01 2.02
CA THR A 173 -4.49 -24.30 2.19
C THR A 173 -5.09 -24.92 0.92
N SER A 174 -6.32 -25.45 1.02
CA SER A 174 -7.07 -25.91 -0.15
C SER A 174 -7.67 -24.75 -0.93
N GLN A 175 -8.05 -24.98 -2.18
CA GLN A 175 -8.71 -23.96 -3.01
C GLN A 175 -10.00 -23.44 -2.35
N ASP A 176 -10.86 -24.33 -1.85
CA ASP A 176 -12.12 -23.95 -1.19
C ASP A 176 -11.89 -23.05 0.04
N SER A 177 -10.86 -23.38 0.83
CA SER A 177 -10.51 -22.59 2.02
C SER A 177 -9.85 -21.27 1.64
N CYS A 178 -9.18 -21.20 0.49
CA CYS A 178 -8.49 -20.02 0.01
C CYS A 178 -9.48 -18.86 -0.21
N GLU A 179 -10.59 -19.10 -0.89
CA GLU A 179 -11.61 -18.06 -1.13
C GLU A 179 -12.21 -17.52 0.18
N SER A 180 -12.46 -18.40 1.14
CA SER A 180 -12.95 -18.01 2.46
C SER A 180 -11.94 -17.15 3.21
N ILE A 181 -10.65 -17.52 3.18
CA ILE A 181 -9.57 -16.74 3.81
C ILE A 181 -9.42 -15.36 3.16
N ILE A 182 -9.47 -15.28 1.83
CA ILE A 182 -9.36 -14.01 1.09
C ILE A 182 -10.47 -13.02 1.50
N ARG A 183 -11.71 -13.53 1.65
CA ARG A 183 -12.88 -12.71 1.96
C ARG A 183 -13.01 -12.39 3.46
N ASN A 184 -12.83 -13.41 4.30
CA ASN A 184 -13.22 -13.38 5.72
C ASN A 184 -12.02 -13.44 6.69
N GLY A 185 -10.81 -13.62 6.17
CA GLY A 185 -9.61 -13.80 6.98
C GLY A 185 -9.50 -15.19 7.60
N PHE A 186 -8.52 -15.36 8.49
CA PHE A 186 -8.29 -16.62 9.19
C PHE A 186 -9.30 -16.83 10.30
N ASN A 187 -9.94 -18.00 10.33
CA ASN A 187 -10.85 -18.39 11.39
C ASN A 187 -10.43 -19.71 12.05
N ARG A 188 -10.19 -19.63 13.37
CA ARG A 188 -9.75 -20.77 14.20
C ARG A 188 -10.78 -21.90 14.30
N SER A 189 -12.05 -21.66 14.01
CA SER A 189 -13.04 -22.75 13.97
C SER A 189 -12.77 -23.74 12.83
N PHE A 190 -11.94 -23.37 11.85
CA PHE A 190 -11.51 -24.23 10.75
C PHE A 190 -10.10 -24.82 10.94
N SER A 191 -9.40 -24.50 12.04
CA SER A 191 -8.10 -25.14 12.34
C SER A 191 -8.29 -26.62 12.66
N GLY A 192 -7.34 -27.47 12.24
CA GLY A 192 -7.29 -28.89 12.59
C GLY A 192 -7.68 -29.87 11.48
N LYS A 193 -8.19 -29.40 10.33
CA LYS A 193 -8.54 -30.29 9.19
C LYS A 193 -7.34 -30.66 8.29
N HIS A 194 -6.20 -29.97 8.41
CA HIS A 194 -5.11 -30.07 7.43
C HIS A 194 -3.70 -30.22 8.04
N GLY A 195 -3.52 -31.12 9.00
CA GLY A 195 -2.20 -31.46 9.56
C GLY A 195 -1.27 -32.21 8.61
N ASN A 196 -1.69 -32.55 7.38
CA ASN A 196 -0.94 -33.47 6.51
C ASN A 196 -1.00 -33.18 5.00
N TYR A 197 -1.38 -31.97 4.57
CA TYR A 197 -1.46 -31.68 3.13
C TYR A 197 -0.16 -31.02 2.65
N PRO A 198 0.60 -31.65 1.73
CA PRO A 198 1.73 -31.01 1.09
C PRO A 198 1.23 -29.76 0.36
N LEU A 199 1.96 -28.64 0.50
CA LEU A 199 1.70 -27.36 -0.17
C LEU A 199 1.17 -27.58 -1.61
N ILE A 200 -0.13 -27.44 -1.83
CA ILE A 200 -0.76 -27.84 -3.10
C ILE A 200 -0.37 -26.83 -4.19
N GLN A 201 -0.35 -27.26 -5.45
CA GLN A 201 0.20 -26.62 -6.67
C GLN A 201 -0.29 -25.20 -7.03
N SER A 202 -1.06 -24.55 -6.17
CA SER A 202 -1.46 -23.14 -6.31
C SER A 202 -1.20 -22.43 -4.98
N THR A 203 0.07 -22.10 -4.72
CA THR A 203 0.42 -21.29 -3.55
C THR A 203 -0.12 -19.88 -3.76
N LEU A 204 -1.29 -19.58 -3.21
CA LEU A 204 -1.71 -18.21 -3.02
C LEU A 204 -0.87 -17.63 -1.89
N ILE A 205 0.17 -16.87 -2.24
CA ILE A 205 0.99 -16.15 -1.26
C ILE A 205 0.14 -14.98 -0.77
N SER A 206 -0.73 -15.24 0.20
CA SER A 206 -1.47 -14.20 0.90
C SER A 206 -0.52 -13.49 1.86
N MET A 207 0.15 -12.44 1.40
CA MET A 207 0.68 -11.43 2.30
C MET A 207 -0.48 -10.61 2.83
N ILE A 208 -1.00 -10.99 4.00
CA ILE A 208 -1.67 -10.03 4.87
C ILE A 208 -0.54 -9.27 5.55
N THR A 209 0.05 -8.33 4.83
CA THR A 209 0.70 -7.20 5.49
C THR A 209 -0.36 -6.21 5.88
#